data_AF-A0A958QKK2-F1
#
_entry.id   AF-A0A958QKK2-F1
#
_cell.length_a   1.000
_cell.length_b   1.000
_cell.length_c   1.000
_cell.angle_alpha   90.00
_cell.angle_beta   90.00
_cell.angle_gamma   90.00
#
_symmetry.space_group_name_H-M   'P 1'
#
loop_
_entity.id
_entity.type
_entity.pdbx_description
1 polymer ?
#
loop_
_entity_poly.entity_id
_entity_poly.type
_entity_poly.pdbx_seq_one_letter_code
_entity_poly.pdbx_strand_id
1 'polypeptide(L)'
;KINIKYAENDEGIVTVHAGSTAVLVSGYEAMKLSVQDAHGTNGERPGRAEIYFHPSDDLAPVKITNQINNGKIGGAIEIRDKVIEGLLDKNDELAFTIANEVNKVHIEGVDRYSKPGVLFFDILTNQKDASAQIRLNDSVEKDVGKIVAGYQMGGPGDNRVAHKIAGIQFQGVLNNGSANIDDFYNSLVGEVAVLTKQTNMRKDHHENIVKQLGNIRESISGVSLDEETTKMIEMQKAFDASARVIRTADELFDTVLNIKRY
;
A
#
# COMPACT_ATOMS: atom_id res chain seq x y z
N LYS A 1 -12.25 -3.03 3.29
CA LYS A 1 -10.87 -3.58 3.32
C LYS A 1 -10.21 -3.43 1.96
N ILE A 2 -10.89 -3.84 0.90
CA ILE A 2 -10.67 -3.46 -0.50
C ILE A 2 -11.73 -2.44 -0.92
N ASN A 3 -11.53 -1.79 -2.08
CA ASN A 3 -12.59 -1.05 -2.76
C ASN A 3 -13.57 -2.04 -3.40
N ILE A 4 -14.85 -1.76 -3.22
CA ILE A 4 -15.94 -2.49 -3.86
C ILE A 4 -16.85 -1.52 -4.62
N LYS A 5 -17.48 -2.04 -5.67
CA LYS A 5 -18.65 -1.45 -6.31
C LYS A 5 -19.82 -2.40 -6.08
N TYR A 6 -21.02 -1.86 -5.94
CA TYR A 6 -22.22 -2.68 -5.84
C TYR A 6 -23.31 -2.16 -6.76
N ALA A 7 -24.19 -3.07 -7.16
CA ALA A 7 -25.43 -2.77 -7.87
C ALA A 7 -26.55 -3.60 -7.24
N GLU A 8 -27.74 -3.01 -7.14
CA GLU A 8 -28.94 -3.65 -6.62
C GLU A 8 -29.98 -3.69 -7.73
N ASN A 9 -30.66 -4.82 -7.90
CA ASN A 9 -31.75 -4.95 -8.87
C ASN A 9 -33.12 -4.58 -8.25
N ASP A 10 -34.18 -4.56 -9.06
CA ASP A 10 -35.54 -4.20 -8.61
C ASP A 10 -36.13 -5.18 -7.57
N GLU A 11 -35.52 -6.36 -7.40
CA GLU A 11 -35.90 -7.38 -6.41
C GLU A 11 -35.09 -7.25 -5.10
N GLY A 12 -34.23 -6.24 -4.97
CA GLY A 12 -33.37 -6.01 -3.79
C GLY A 12 -32.14 -6.91 -3.71
N ILE A 13 -31.81 -7.61 -4.79
CA ILE A 13 -30.64 -8.49 -4.88
C ILE A 13 -29.40 -7.65 -5.20
N VAL A 14 -28.38 -7.77 -4.35
CA VAL A 14 -27.13 -7.02 -4.46
C VAL A 14 -26.05 -7.86 -5.13
N THR A 15 -25.37 -7.27 -6.11
CA THR A 15 -24.13 -7.78 -6.68
C THR A 15 -22.98 -6.90 -6.23
N VAL A 16 -21.88 -7.51 -5.76
CA VAL A 16 -20.69 -6.81 -5.26
C VAL A 16 -19.48 -7.20 -6.09
N HIS A 17 -18.76 -6.21 -6.58
CA HIS A 17 -17.54 -6.36 -7.37
C HIS A 17 -16.34 -5.74 -6.66
N ALA A 18 -15.16 -6.33 -6.83
CA ALA A 18 -13.88 -5.73 -6.51
C ALA A 18 -12.97 -5.71 -7.76
N GLY A 19 -12.22 -4.62 -7.94
CA GLY A 19 -11.44 -4.43 -9.16
C GLY A 19 -12.33 -4.38 -10.41
N SER A 20 -11.80 -4.81 -11.55
CA SER A 20 -12.56 -4.90 -12.81
C SER A 20 -13.13 -6.30 -13.07
N THR A 21 -12.58 -7.34 -12.45
CA THR A 21 -12.93 -8.73 -12.79
C THR A 21 -13.51 -9.57 -11.65
N ALA A 22 -13.33 -9.19 -10.38
CA ALA A 22 -13.75 -10.05 -9.27
C ALA A 22 -15.20 -9.75 -8.85
N VAL A 23 -16.14 -10.63 -9.21
CA VAL A 23 -17.50 -10.64 -8.65
C VAL A 23 -17.43 -11.38 -7.32
N LEU A 24 -17.59 -10.66 -6.20
CA LEU A 24 -17.46 -11.25 -4.86
C LEU A 24 -18.77 -11.79 -4.32
N VAL A 25 -19.87 -11.16 -4.69
CA VAL A 25 -21.22 -11.58 -4.33
C VAL A 25 -22.09 -11.42 -5.56
N SER A 26 -22.86 -12.46 -5.87
CA SER A 26 -23.91 -12.41 -6.89
C SER A 26 -25.11 -13.20 -6.39
N GLY A 27 -26.22 -12.52 -6.14
CA GLY A 27 -27.39 -13.18 -5.56
C GLY A 27 -27.10 -13.74 -4.17
N TYR A 28 -27.25 -15.05 -4.04
CA TYR A 28 -26.99 -15.80 -2.80
C TYR A 28 -25.62 -16.45 -2.77
N GLU A 29 -24.82 -16.29 -3.82
CA GLU A 29 -23.49 -16.87 -3.94
C GLU A 29 -22.41 -15.88 -3.53
N ALA A 30 -21.41 -16.39 -2.82
CA ALA A 30 -20.22 -15.64 -2.43
C ALA A 30 -18.98 -16.35 -2.94
N MET A 31 -18.15 -15.61 -3.65
CA MET A 31 -16.89 -16.08 -4.23
C MET A 31 -15.73 -15.75 -3.29
N LYS A 32 -14.65 -16.54 -3.40
CA LYS A 32 -13.51 -16.44 -2.47
C LYS A 32 -12.35 -15.69 -3.09
N LEU A 33 -11.63 -14.98 -2.22
CA LEU A 33 -10.28 -14.50 -2.50
C LEU A 33 -9.28 -15.41 -1.78
N SER A 34 -8.13 -15.65 -2.39
CA SER A 34 -6.97 -16.26 -1.75
C SER A 34 -5.74 -15.40 -1.89
N VAL A 35 -4.76 -15.69 -1.03
CA VAL A 35 -3.42 -15.14 -1.10
C VAL A 35 -2.48 -16.29 -1.42
N GLN A 36 -1.61 -16.09 -2.39
CA GLN A 36 -0.55 -17.04 -2.72
C GLN A 36 0.78 -16.29 -2.76
N ASP A 37 1.85 -16.88 -2.27
CA ASP A 37 3.17 -16.29 -2.42
C ASP A 37 3.53 -16.27 -3.92
N ALA A 38 3.89 -15.09 -4.42
CA ALA A 38 4.73 -15.02 -5.59
C ALA A 38 6.09 -15.58 -5.19
N HIS A 39 6.35 -16.83 -5.55
CA HIS A 39 7.71 -17.31 -5.67
C HIS A 39 8.46 -16.33 -6.57
N GLY A 40 9.65 -15.88 -6.14
CA GLY A 40 10.49 -14.85 -6.78
C GLY A 40 11.01 -15.20 -8.18
N THR A 41 10.16 -15.78 -9.03
CA THR A 41 10.38 -15.94 -10.45
C THR A 41 10.25 -14.57 -11.13
N ASN A 42 11.19 -14.25 -12.03
CA ASN A 42 11.26 -12.98 -12.79
C ASN A 42 11.82 -11.77 -12.04
N GLY A 43 12.70 -11.96 -11.07
CA GLY A 43 13.41 -10.85 -10.43
C GLY A 43 12.53 -10.02 -9.50
N GLU A 44 11.48 -10.60 -8.93
CA GLU A 44 10.74 -10.03 -7.81
C GLU A 44 11.37 -10.50 -6.49
N ARG A 45 11.39 -9.63 -5.47
CA ARG A 45 11.95 -10.00 -4.16
C ARG A 45 11.07 -11.08 -3.50
N PRO A 46 11.67 -12.06 -2.81
CA PRO A 46 10.91 -13.12 -2.13
C PRO A 46 9.99 -12.55 -1.04
N GLY A 47 8.88 -13.26 -0.78
CA GLY A 47 7.91 -12.86 0.24
C GLY A 47 6.81 -11.91 -0.26
N ARG A 48 6.69 -11.72 -1.58
CA ARG A 48 5.59 -10.98 -2.18
C ARG A 48 4.33 -11.85 -2.22
N ALA A 49 3.23 -11.33 -1.71
CA ALA A 49 1.94 -12.01 -1.63
C ALA A 49 0.99 -11.51 -2.74
N GLU A 50 0.48 -12.40 -3.57
CA GLU A 50 -0.44 -12.06 -4.66
C GLU A 50 -1.87 -12.48 -4.31
N ILE A 51 -2.84 -11.65 -4.71
CA ILE A 51 -4.26 -11.87 -4.43
C ILE A 51 -4.91 -12.50 -5.67
N TYR A 52 -5.61 -13.60 -5.45
CA TYR A 52 -6.34 -14.33 -6.47
C TYR A 52 -7.84 -14.36 -6.18
N PHE A 53 -8.62 -14.27 -7.25
CA PHE A 53 -10.06 -14.44 -7.25
C PHE A 53 -10.43 -15.83 -7.75
N HIS A 54 -11.34 -16.51 -7.06
CA HIS A 54 -11.89 -17.81 -7.47
C HIS A 54 -13.33 -17.63 -7.99
N PRO A 55 -13.57 -17.69 -9.32
CA PRO A 55 -14.91 -17.52 -9.89
C PRO A 55 -15.87 -18.65 -9.49
N SER A 56 -15.36 -19.88 -9.41
CA SER A 56 -16.03 -21.06 -8.88
C SER A 56 -14.97 -22.06 -8.38
N ASP A 57 -15.39 -23.14 -7.71
CA ASP A 57 -14.47 -24.18 -7.22
C ASP A 57 -13.80 -24.97 -8.37
N ASP A 58 -14.40 -25.00 -9.56
CA ASP A 58 -13.90 -25.75 -10.73
C ASP A 58 -13.04 -24.91 -11.69
N LEU A 59 -13.00 -23.59 -11.51
CA LEU A 59 -12.26 -22.67 -12.39
C LEU A 59 -10.92 -22.25 -11.79
N ALA A 60 -9.94 -22.05 -12.66
CA ALA A 60 -8.62 -21.60 -12.24
C ALA A 60 -8.68 -20.21 -11.59
N PRO A 61 -7.90 -19.97 -10.51
CA PRO A 61 -7.79 -18.67 -9.87
C PRO A 61 -7.26 -17.60 -10.83
N VAL A 62 -7.85 -16.40 -10.77
CA VAL A 62 -7.42 -15.24 -11.55
C VAL A 62 -6.67 -14.27 -10.64
N LYS A 63 -5.44 -13.90 -11.01
CA LYS A 63 -4.66 -12.90 -10.26
C LYS A 63 -5.28 -11.52 -10.40
N ILE A 64 -5.57 -10.87 -9.27
CA ILE A 64 -6.22 -9.55 -9.24
C ILE A 64 -5.46 -8.48 -8.43
N THR A 65 -4.26 -8.78 -7.91
CA THR A 65 -3.46 -7.86 -7.08
C THR A 65 -3.41 -6.44 -7.64
N ASN A 66 -3.06 -6.31 -8.93
CA ASN A 66 -2.91 -5.01 -9.60
C ASN A 66 -4.23 -4.27 -9.84
N GLN A 67 -5.38 -4.92 -9.65
CA GLN A 67 -6.70 -4.30 -9.75
C GLN A 67 -7.16 -3.71 -8.41
N ILE A 68 -6.53 -4.10 -7.29
CA ILE A 68 -6.88 -3.62 -5.96
C ILE A 68 -6.02 -2.40 -5.63
N ASN A 69 -6.53 -1.23 -5.98
CA ASN A 69 -5.82 0.05 -5.86
C ASN A 69 -6.28 0.94 -4.69
N ASN A 70 -7.23 0.46 -3.89
CA ASN A 70 -7.89 1.28 -2.87
C ASN A 70 -8.24 0.45 -1.61
N GLY A 71 -8.58 1.17 -0.54
CA GLY A 71 -8.79 0.58 0.78
C GLY A 71 -7.48 0.15 1.44
N LYS A 72 -7.58 -0.46 2.62
CA LYS A 72 -6.40 -0.88 3.41
C LYS A 72 -5.48 -1.84 2.67
N ILE A 73 -6.05 -2.77 1.90
CA ILE A 73 -5.27 -3.75 1.13
C ILE A 73 -4.59 -3.09 -0.07
N GLY A 74 -5.30 -2.23 -0.82
CA GLY A 74 -4.67 -1.49 -1.94
C GLY A 74 -3.54 -0.58 -1.48
N GLY A 75 -3.70 0.10 -0.33
CA GLY A 75 -2.62 0.88 0.27
C GLY A 75 -1.44 0.01 0.70
N ALA A 76 -1.67 -1.18 1.26
CA ALA A 76 -0.59 -2.11 1.61
C ALA A 76 0.18 -2.60 0.37
N ILE A 77 -0.53 -2.91 -0.73
CA ILE A 77 0.06 -3.28 -2.02
C ILE A 77 0.89 -2.11 -2.56
N GLU A 78 0.37 -0.89 -2.55
CA GLU A 78 1.10 0.30 -3.03
C GLU A 78 2.39 0.55 -2.24
N ILE A 79 2.32 0.49 -0.91
CA ILE A 79 3.50 0.65 -0.05
C ILE A 79 4.53 -0.44 -0.35
N ARG A 80 4.10 -1.70 -0.39
CA ARG A 80 5.01 -2.82 -0.65
C ARG A 80 5.66 -2.69 -2.03
N ASP A 81 4.85 -2.54 -3.08
CA ASP A 81 5.28 -2.72 -4.47
C ASP A 81 5.94 -1.49 -5.08
N LYS A 82 5.70 -0.30 -4.52
CA LYS A 82 6.28 0.95 -5.04
C LYS A 82 7.25 1.57 -4.05
N VAL A 83 6.78 1.80 -2.83
CA VAL A 83 7.55 2.58 -1.84
C VAL A 83 8.71 1.73 -1.32
N ILE A 84 8.43 0.56 -0.77
CA ILE A 84 9.47 -0.31 -0.19
C ILE A 84 10.41 -0.82 -1.28
N GLU A 85 9.90 -1.29 -2.42
CA GLU A 85 10.76 -1.70 -3.54
C GLU A 85 11.69 -0.56 -4.00
N GLY A 86 11.17 0.66 -4.17
CA GLY A 86 12.01 1.81 -4.56
C GLY A 86 13.07 2.18 -3.51
N LEU A 87 12.74 2.09 -2.22
CA LEU A 87 13.70 2.32 -1.13
C LEU A 87 14.78 1.23 -1.09
N LEU A 88 14.38 -0.04 -1.28
CA LEU A 88 15.31 -1.15 -1.31
C LEU A 88 16.22 -1.09 -2.54
N ASP A 89 15.73 -0.66 -3.71
CA ASP A 89 16.56 -0.48 -4.91
C ASP A 89 17.66 0.57 -4.70
N LYS A 90 17.36 1.65 -3.97
CA LYS A 90 18.35 2.65 -3.57
C LYS A 90 19.33 2.11 -2.54
N ASN A 91 18.86 1.35 -1.56
CA ASN A 91 19.74 0.70 -0.58
C ASN A 91 20.69 -0.32 -1.25
N ASP A 92 20.18 -1.02 -2.26
CA ASP A 92 20.94 -1.92 -3.12
C ASP A 92 22.00 -1.17 -3.94
N GLU A 93 21.68 -0.01 -4.54
CA GLU A 93 22.67 0.86 -5.20
C GLU A 93 23.80 1.25 -4.25
N LEU A 94 23.45 1.65 -3.03
CA LEU A 94 24.40 2.05 -2.01
C LEU A 94 25.36 0.89 -1.66
N ALA A 95 24.81 -0.29 -1.34
CA ALA A 95 25.60 -1.45 -1.01
C ALA A 95 26.48 -1.92 -2.18
N PHE A 96 25.93 -1.97 -3.39
CA PHE A 96 26.66 -2.35 -4.60
C PHE A 96 27.84 -1.41 -4.87
N THR A 97 27.60 -0.10 -4.77
CA THR A 97 28.61 0.93 -5.03
C THR A 97 29.70 0.91 -3.96
N ILE A 98 29.33 0.82 -2.67
CA ILE A 98 30.30 0.72 -1.57
C ILE A 98 31.19 -0.51 -1.77
N ALA A 99 30.59 -1.68 -2.01
CA ALA A 99 31.36 -2.92 -2.16
C ALA A 99 32.36 -2.80 -3.31
N ASN A 100 31.93 -2.28 -4.46
CA ASN A 100 32.76 -2.17 -5.65
C ASN A 100 33.87 -1.13 -5.50
N GLU A 101 33.59 0.07 -4.99
CA GLU A 101 34.60 1.12 -4.83
C GLU A 101 35.61 0.75 -3.74
N VAL A 102 35.18 0.14 -2.63
CA VAL A 102 36.11 -0.37 -1.61
C VAL A 102 36.98 -1.48 -2.18
N ASN A 103 36.39 -2.45 -2.89
CA ASN A 103 37.13 -3.54 -3.52
C ASN A 103 38.19 -3.04 -4.49
N LYS A 104 37.81 -2.09 -5.36
CA LYS A 104 38.69 -1.47 -6.35
C LYS A 104 39.92 -0.84 -5.71
N VAL A 105 39.76 -0.16 -4.57
CA VAL A 105 40.89 0.47 -3.86
C VAL A 105 41.68 -0.55 -3.03
N HIS A 106 41.00 -1.50 -2.39
CA HIS A 106 41.64 -2.47 -1.49
C HIS A 106 42.62 -3.40 -2.23
N ILE A 107 42.32 -3.79 -3.47
CA ILE A 107 43.20 -4.64 -4.29
C ILE A 107 44.47 -3.92 -4.79
N GLU A 108 44.52 -2.59 -4.77
CA GLU A 108 45.67 -1.82 -5.25
C GLU A 108 46.85 -1.81 -4.27
N GLY A 109 46.63 -2.15 -3.00
CA GLY A 109 47.66 -2.11 -1.96
C GLY A 109 48.23 -3.47 -1.57
N VAL A 110 48.93 -3.48 -0.45
CA VAL A 110 49.53 -4.69 0.14
C VAL A 110 49.06 -4.93 1.56
N ASP A 111 48.89 -6.20 1.91
CA ASP A 111 48.48 -6.63 3.24
C ASP A 111 49.65 -6.65 4.25
N ARG A 112 49.38 -7.05 5.49
CA ARG A 112 50.38 -7.14 6.56
C ARG A 112 51.53 -8.11 6.24
N TYR A 113 51.28 -9.09 5.38
CA TYR A 113 52.25 -10.12 4.96
C TYR A 113 53.02 -9.72 3.71
N SER A 114 52.87 -8.47 3.25
CA SER A 114 53.45 -8.01 1.99
C SER A 114 52.97 -8.87 0.82
N LYS A 115 51.68 -9.19 0.77
CA LYS A 115 51.01 -9.79 -0.39
C LYS A 115 50.06 -8.77 -1.03
N PRO A 116 49.80 -8.88 -2.35
CA PRO A 116 48.80 -8.04 -3.00
C PRO A 116 47.43 -8.15 -2.32
N GLY A 117 46.70 -7.04 -2.29
CA GLY A 117 45.35 -6.99 -1.74
C GLY A 117 44.39 -7.96 -2.43
N VAL A 118 43.52 -8.55 -1.62
CA VAL A 118 42.36 -9.33 -2.09
C VAL A 118 41.11 -8.45 -2.11
N LEU A 119 39.98 -8.96 -2.60
CA LEU A 119 38.71 -8.23 -2.46
C LEU A 119 38.35 -8.10 -0.97
N PHE A 120 37.85 -6.94 -0.56
CA PHE A 120 37.39 -6.71 0.80
C PHE A 120 35.99 -7.30 1.01
N PHE A 121 35.07 -7.03 0.09
CA PHE A 121 33.75 -7.62 0.01
C PHE A 121 33.69 -8.68 -1.09
N ASP A 122 32.78 -9.65 -0.96
CA ASP A 122 32.49 -10.58 -2.06
C ASP A 122 31.99 -9.84 -3.31
N ILE A 123 32.19 -10.45 -4.49
CA ILE A 123 31.73 -9.87 -5.76
C ILE A 123 30.20 -9.90 -5.79
N LEU A 124 29.60 -8.73 -5.97
CA LEU A 124 28.19 -8.58 -6.24
C LEU A 124 28.00 -8.55 -7.76
N THR A 125 27.28 -9.53 -8.32
CA THR A 125 27.12 -9.65 -9.78
C THR A 125 26.04 -8.73 -10.34
N ASN A 126 25.07 -8.35 -9.51
CA ASN A 126 23.96 -7.47 -9.87
C ASN A 126 23.77 -6.43 -8.77
N GLN A 127 23.26 -5.25 -9.15
CA GLN A 127 22.86 -4.23 -8.18
C GLN A 127 21.65 -4.70 -7.37
N LYS A 128 20.65 -5.33 -8.01
CA LYS A 128 19.46 -5.82 -7.30
C LYS A 128 19.84 -6.81 -6.19
N ASP A 129 19.29 -6.61 -5.00
CA ASP A 129 19.53 -7.38 -3.76
C ASP A 129 20.97 -7.30 -3.23
N ALA A 130 21.79 -6.38 -3.75
CA ALA A 130 23.15 -6.13 -3.26
C ALA A 130 23.19 -5.84 -1.76
N SER A 131 22.20 -5.14 -1.21
CA SER A 131 22.15 -4.83 0.23
C SER A 131 21.91 -6.06 1.10
N ALA A 132 21.24 -7.09 0.57
CA ALA A 132 21.06 -8.36 1.24
C ALA A 132 22.25 -9.31 1.06
N GLN A 133 23.03 -9.13 -0.01
CA GLN A 133 24.14 -10.01 -0.39
C GLN A 133 25.52 -9.51 0.03
N ILE A 134 25.66 -8.21 0.32
CA ILE A 134 26.94 -7.62 0.71
C ILE A 134 27.52 -8.35 1.93
N ARG A 135 28.74 -8.84 1.77
CA ARG A 135 29.43 -9.63 2.79
C ARG A 135 30.93 -9.44 2.67
N LEU A 136 31.63 -9.50 3.80
CA LEU A 136 33.08 -9.52 3.82
C LEU A 136 33.59 -10.75 3.06
N ASN A 137 34.69 -10.60 2.32
CA ASN A 137 35.30 -11.72 1.66
C ASN A 137 35.86 -12.71 2.68
N ASP A 138 35.61 -14.00 2.46
CA ASP A 138 36.06 -15.13 3.29
C ASP A 138 37.56 -15.05 3.67
N SER A 139 38.41 -14.53 2.77
CA SER A 139 39.84 -14.38 3.04
C SER A 139 40.12 -13.34 4.11
N VAL A 140 39.42 -12.21 4.06
CA VAL A 140 39.57 -11.09 5.01
C VAL A 140 38.86 -11.43 6.32
N GLU A 141 37.72 -12.12 6.28
CA GLU A 141 36.99 -12.58 7.46
C GLU A 141 37.82 -13.54 8.32
N LYS A 142 38.50 -14.50 7.68
CA LYS A 142 39.32 -15.49 8.38
C LYS A 142 40.66 -14.93 8.87
N ASP A 143 41.14 -13.83 8.27
CA ASP A 143 42.44 -13.26 8.55
C ASP A 143 42.45 -11.73 8.38
N VAL A 144 42.35 -11.03 9.50
CA VAL A 144 42.44 -9.56 9.58
C VAL A 144 43.79 -9.02 9.09
N GLY A 145 44.84 -9.84 9.04
CA GLY A 145 46.13 -9.48 8.46
C GLY A 145 46.06 -9.18 6.96
N LYS A 146 44.98 -9.62 6.29
CA LYS A 146 44.70 -9.35 4.88
C LYS A 146 44.04 -8.00 4.60
N ILE A 147 43.70 -7.24 5.64
CA ILE A 147 43.18 -5.88 5.48
C ILE A 147 44.33 -4.98 5.01
N VAL A 148 44.13 -4.35 3.86
CA VAL A 148 45.12 -3.49 3.20
C VAL A 148 44.96 -2.05 3.65
N ALA A 149 46.01 -1.51 4.26
CA ALA A 149 46.06 -0.11 4.71
C ALA A 149 47.00 0.78 3.88
N GLY A 150 48.02 0.21 3.22
CA GLY A 150 49.08 0.95 2.52
C GLY A 150 49.49 0.34 1.18
N TYR A 151 50.34 1.06 0.44
CA TYR A 151 50.84 0.63 -0.88
C TYR A 151 52.25 0.02 -0.82
N GLN A 152 53.04 0.36 0.21
CA GLN A 152 54.44 -0.07 0.30
C GLN A 152 54.64 -1.31 1.18
N MET A 153 55.48 -2.23 0.68
CA MET A 153 55.98 -3.35 1.47
C MET A 153 56.98 -2.87 2.52
N GLY A 154 56.68 -3.10 3.80
CA GLY A 154 57.62 -2.90 4.90
C GLY A 154 57.75 -1.47 5.45
N GLY A 155 56.90 -0.52 5.04
CA GLY A 155 56.82 0.80 5.69
C GLY A 155 55.91 0.73 6.92
N PRO A 156 56.43 0.83 8.17
CA PRO A 156 55.58 0.85 9.35
C PRO A 156 54.66 2.08 9.31
N GLY A 157 53.35 1.87 9.27
CA GLY A 157 52.36 2.94 9.38
C GLY A 157 51.87 3.58 8.07
N ASP A 158 52.15 3.00 6.90
CA ASP A 158 51.51 3.46 5.65
C ASP A 158 50.00 3.21 5.69
N ASN A 159 49.22 4.29 5.58
CA ASN A 159 47.76 4.30 5.66
C ASN A 159 47.08 4.88 4.40
N ARG A 160 47.81 5.05 3.29
CA ARG A 160 47.29 5.74 2.10
C ARG A 160 46.11 5.01 1.44
N VAL A 161 46.06 3.68 1.47
CA VAL A 161 44.92 2.90 0.95
C VAL A 161 43.71 3.10 1.86
N ALA A 162 43.91 2.99 3.18
CA ALA A 162 42.87 3.26 4.16
C ALA A 162 42.32 4.69 4.04
N HIS A 163 43.19 5.68 3.81
CA HIS A 163 42.79 7.07 3.56
C HIS A 163 42.01 7.22 2.26
N LYS A 164 42.40 6.52 1.18
CA LYS A 164 41.66 6.53 -0.09
C LYS A 164 40.28 5.88 0.05
N ILE A 165 40.18 4.77 0.79
CA ILE A 165 38.90 4.13 1.14
C ILE A 165 38.04 5.09 1.96
N ALA A 166 38.59 5.73 3.00
CA ALA A 166 37.87 6.72 3.80
C ALA A 166 37.41 7.92 2.96
N GLY A 167 38.14 8.28 1.90
CA GLY A 167 37.78 9.34 0.97
C GLY A 167 36.61 9.01 0.04
N ILE A 168 36.24 7.73 -0.14
CA ILE A 168 35.12 7.32 -1.01
C ILE A 168 33.81 7.98 -0.57
N GLN A 169 33.60 8.18 0.74
CA GLN A 169 32.39 8.80 1.27
C GLN A 169 32.11 10.20 0.71
N PHE A 170 33.16 10.92 0.29
CA PHE A 170 33.07 12.29 -0.24
C PHE A 170 33.09 12.35 -1.77
N GLN A 171 33.30 11.22 -2.45
CA GLN A 171 33.37 11.17 -3.91
C GLN A 171 31.99 11.01 -4.51
N GLY A 172 31.76 11.64 -5.67
CA GLY A 172 30.56 11.41 -6.47
C GLY A 172 30.60 10.01 -7.10
N VAL A 173 30.10 9.00 -6.38
CA VAL A 173 30.10 7.59 -6.81
C VAL A 173 28.69 7.04 -7.02
N LEU A 174 27.66 7.74 -6.53
CA LEU A 174 26.24 7.35 -6.64
C LEU A 174 25.50 8.25 -7.64
N ASN A 175 24.31 7.82 -8.09
CA ASN A 175 23.52 8.53 -9.11
C ASN A 175 24.36 8.86 -10.36
N ASN A 176 25.00 7.85 -10.96
CA ASN A 176 25.92 8.01 -12.11
C ASN A 176 27.05 9.02 -11.84
N GLY A 177 27.53 9.10 -10.60
CA GLY A 177 28.64 9.94 -10.18
C GLY A 177 28.29 11.39 -9.82
N SER A 178 27.01 11.68 -9.63
CA SER A 178 26.52 13.03 -9.29
C SER A 178 26.34 13.26 -7.79
N ALA A 179 26.30 12.20 -6.98
CA ALA A 179 26.10 12.29 -5.53
C ALA A 179 27.16 11.47 -4.78
N ASN A 180 27.56 11.97 -3.61
CA ASN A 180 28.35 11.21 -2.65
C ASN A 180 27.45 10.32 -1.76
N ILE A 181 28.07 9.54 -0.88
CA ILE A 181 27.35 8.60 -0.01
C ILE A 181 26.41 9.32 0.96
N ASP A 182 26.87 10.41 1.57
CA ASP A 182 26.08 11.17 2.54
C ASP A 182 24.88 11.85 1.87
N ASP A 183 25.08 12.48 0.71
CA ASP A 183 24.02 13.14 -0.05
C ASP A 183 22.94 12.14 -0.48
N PHE A 184 23.36 10.96 -0.96
CA PHE A 184 22.45 9.90 -1.38
C PHE A 184 21.65 9.34 -0.20
N TYR A 185 22.31 9.06 0.93
CA TYR A 185 21.64 8.57 2.13
C TYR A 185 20.67 9.61 2.71
N ASN A 186 21.06 10.88 2.78
CA ASN A 186 20.19 11.95 3.24
C ASN A 186 19.00 12.16 2.30
N SER A 187 19.18 11.99 0.99
CA SER A 187 18.08 12.02 0.02
C SER A 187 17.07 10.90 0.26
N LEU A 188 17.55 9.67 0.52
CA LEU A 188 16.70 8.51 0.85
C LEU A 188 15.86 8.77 2.11
N VAL A 189 16.50 9.22 3.19
CA VAL A 189 15.80 9.57 4.44
C VAL A 189 14.82 10.72 4.23
N GLY A 190 15.22 11.73 3.46
CA GLY A 190 14.38 12.87 3.09
C GLY A 190 13.13 12.47 2.32
N GLU A 191 13.24 11.53 1.38
CA GLU A 191 12.11 11.00 0.63
C GLU A 191 11.09 10.31 1.54
N VAL A 192 11.56 9.44 2.44
CA VAL A 192 10.69 8.77 3.43
C VAL A 192 9.98 9.81 4.32
N ALA A 193 10.70 10.84 4.76
CA ALA A 193 10.14 11.90 5.58
C ALA A 193 9.05 12.70 4.84
N VAL A 194 9.32 13.10 3.59
CA VAL A 194 8.36 13.83 2.74
C VAL A 194 7.15 12.96 2.45
N LEU A 195 7.34 11.70 2.07
CA LEU A 195 6.25 10.75 1.79
C LEU A 195 5.37 10.52 3.03
N THR A 196 5.98 10.33 4.20
CA THR A 196 5.27 10.15 5.46
C THR A 196 4.46 11.40 5.82
N LYS A 197 5.07 12.59 5.68
CA LYS A 197 4.40 13.86 5.94
C LYS A 197 3.19 14.06 5.01
N GLN A 198 3.37 13.81 3.71
CA GLN A 198 2.30 13.90 2.72
C GLN A 198 1.17 12.90 2.99
N THR A 199 1.51 11.66 3.35
CA THR A 199 0.53 10.61 3.64
C THR A 199 -0.27 10.92 4.89
N ASN A 200 0.36 11.44 5.95
CA ASN A 200 -0.35 11.89 7.15
C ASN A 200 -1.30 13.06 6.85
N MET A 201 -0.86 14.07 6.10
CA MET A 201 -1.74 15.17 5.70
C MET A 201 -2.94 14.69 4.87
N ARG A 202 -2.72 13.75 3.94
CA ARG A 202 -3.80 13.14 3.14
C ARG A 202 -4.76 12.32 3.99
N LYS A 203 -4.24 11.58 4.97
CA LYS A 203 -5.04 10.81 5.93
C LYS A 203 -5.95 11.75 6.74
N ASP A 204 -5.39 12.78 7.35
CA ASP A 204 -6.15 13.76 8.15
C ASP A 204 -7.25 14.43 7.32
N HIS A 205 -6.92 14.79 6.07
CA HIS A 205 -7.89 15.34 5.13
C HIS A 205 -9.04 14.37 4.82
N HIS A 206 -8.73 13.10 4.52
CA HIS A 206 -9.76 12.08 4.26
C HIS A 206 -10.60 11.77 5.50
N GLU A 207 -10.01 11.74 6.69
CA GLU A 207 -10.75 11.55 7.94
C GLU A 207 -11.76 12.69 8.16
N ASN A 208 -11.38 13.94 7.87
CA ASN A 208 -12.28 15.07 7.93
C ASN A 208 -13.43 14.97 6.90
N ILE A 209 -13.15 14.54 5.66
CA ILE A 209 -14.20 14.30 4.65
C ILE A 209 -15.16 13.20 5.11
N VAL A 210 -14.65 12.08 5.61
CA VAL A 210 -15.48 10.98 6.12
C VAL A 210 -16.37 11.46 7.26
N LYS A 211 -15.83 12.27 8.18
CA LYS A 211 -16.61 12.87 9.27
C LYS A 211 -17.72 13.78 8.74
N GLN A 212 -17.43 14.65 7.77
CA GLN A 212 -18.42 15.53 7.16
C GLN A 212 -19.53 14.76 6.44
N LEU A 213 -19.16 13.76 5.64
CA LEU A 213 -20.13 12.89 4.96
C LEU A 213 -20.96 12.08 5.96
N GLY A 214 -20.36 11.67 7.08
CA GLY A 214 -21.07 11.04 8.20
C GLY A 214 -22.17 11.95 8.76
N ASN A 215 -21.84 13.21 9.07
CA ASN A 215 -22.81 14.20 9.56
C ASN A 215 -23.91 14.49 8.53
N ILE A 216 -23.57 14.58 7.23
CA ILE A 216 -24.56 14.78 6.17
C ILE A 216 -25.50 13.57 6.07
N ARG A 217 -24.95 12.36 6.11
CA ARG A 217 -25.74 11.13 6.09
C ARG A 217 -26.67 11.06 7.30
N GLU A 218 -26.20 11.40 8.49
CA GLU A 218 -27.03 11.44 9.70
C GLU A 218 -28.11 12.51 9.63
N SER A 219 -27.84 13.66 9.00
CA SER A 219 -28.85 14.71 8.74
C SER A 219 -29.95 14.25 7.76
N ILE A 220 -29.60 13.46 6.74
CA ILE A 220 -30.55 12.97 5.72
C ILE A 220 -31.29 11.71 6.18
N SER A 221 -30.58 10.75 6.79
CA SER A 221 -31.15 9.50 7.31
C SER A 221 -31.74 9.65 8.72
N GLY A 222 -31.46 10.76 9.40
CA GLY A 222 -32.09 11.11 10.67
C GLY A 222 -33.54 11.47 10.42
N VAL A 223 -34.45 10.55 10.73
CA VAL A 223 -35.88 10.82 10.76
C VAL A 223 -36.13 11.84 11.86
N SER A 224 -36.62 13.03 11.50
CA SER A 224 -37.11 13.97 12.50
C SER A 224 -38.40 13.38 13.09
N LEU A 225 -38.35 12.93 14.34
CA LEU A 225 -39.53 12.48 15.11
C LEU A 225 -40.66 13.51 15.06
N ASP A 226 -40.33 14.80 15.03
CA ASP A 226 -41.32 15.87 14.92
C ASP A 226 -41.98 15.90 13.54
N GLU A 227 -41.24 15.61 12.47
CA GLU A 227 -41.77 15.56 11.10
C GLU A 227 -42.59 14.28 10.86
N GLU A 228 -42.17 13.15 11.42
CA GLU A 228 -42.95 11.91 11.44
C GLU A 228 -44.22 12.04 12.28
N THR A 229 -44.12 12.69 13.45
CA THR A 229 -45.28 13.00 14.32
C THR A 229 -46.23 13.99 13.64
N THR A 230 -45.70 14.98 12.91
CA THR A 230 -46.53 15.91 12.13
C THR A 230 -47.27 15.17 11.01
N LYS A 231 -46.59 14.30 10.25
CA LYS A 231 -47.23 13.44 9.24
C LYS A 231 -48.26 12.49 9.87
N MET A 232 -47.99 11.96 11.07
CA MET A 232 -48.92 11.11 11.80
C MET A 232 -50.18 11.89 12.21
N ILE A 233 -50.03 13.10 12.76
CA ILE A 233 -51.15 13.98 13.12
C ILE A 233 -51.95 14.38 11.88
N GLU A 234 -51.27 14.68 10.77
CA GLU A 234 -51.90 15.00 9.49
C GLU A 234 -52.71 13.82 8.94
N MET A 235 -52.13 12.62 8.94
CA MET A 235 -52.82 11.38 8.56
C MET A 235 -54.01 11.08 9.46
N GLN A 236 -53.89 11.28 10.77
CA GLN A 236 -55.00 11.15 11.73
C GLN A 236 -56.12 12.14 11.42
N LYS A 237 -55.79 13.43 11.20
CA LYS A 237 -56.79 14.46 10.83
C LYS A 237 -57.48 14.14 9.51
N ALA A 238 -56.72 13.68 8.52
CA ALA A 238 -57.27 13.28 7.21
C ALA A 238 -58.20 12.06 7.35
N PHE A 239 -57.85 11.08 8.17
CA PHE A 239 -58.72 9.94 8.50
C PHE A 239 -60.01 10.39 9.21
N ASP A 240 -59.90 11.24 10.21
CA ASP A 240 -61.06 11.78 10.94
C ASP A 240 -61.99 12.59 10.05
N ALA A 241 -61.42 13.44 9.17
CA ALA A 241 -62.18 14.19 8.18
C ALA A 241 -62.91 13.25 7.20
N SER A 242 -62.21 12.22 6.69
CA SER A 242 -62.79 11.22 5.80
C SER A 242 -63.92 10.44 6.48
N ALA A 243 -63.75 10.06 7.75
CA ALA A 243 -64.77 9.37 8.54
C ALA A 243 -66.01 10.25 8.79
N ARG A 244 -65.83 11.57 8.96
CA ARG A 244 -66.97 12.51 9.04
C ARG A 244 -67.70 12.63 7.71
N VAL A 245 -66.97 12.72 6.60
CA VAL A 245 -67.58 12.76 5.25
C VAL A 245 -68.42 11.51 4.99
N ILE A 246 -67.90 10.32 5.34
CA ILE A 246 -68.63 9.06 5.23
C ILE A 246 -69.90 9.10 6.09
N ARG A 247 -69.79 9.53 7.36
CA ARG A 247 -70.95 9.62 8.25
C ARG A 247 -72.02 10.59 7.74
N THR A 248 -71.61 11.75 7.22
CA THR A 248 -72.54 12.69 6.60
C THR A 248 -73.15 12.14 5.32
N ALA A 249 -72.40 11.34 4.54
CA ALA A 249 -72.94 10.67 3.36
C ALA A 249 -73.96 9.59 3.77
N ASP A 250 -73.69 8.80 4.81
CA ASP A 250 -74.62 7.82 5.37
C ASP A 250 -75.91 8.51 5.87
N GLU A 251 -75.80 9.62 6.59
CA GLU A 251 -76.95 10.42 7.03
C GLU A 251 -77.75 11.01 5.85
N LEU A 252 -77.07 11.44 4.79
CA LEU A 252 -77.72 11.89 3.55
C LEU A 252 -78.39 10.73 2.80
N PHE A 253 -77.77 9.54 2.78
CA PHE A 253 -78.39 8.34 2.22
C PHE A 253 -79.64 7.93 2.99
N ASP A 254 -79.58 7.91 4.33
CA ASP A 254 -80.71 7.58 5.18
C ASP A 254 -81.85 8.60 5.05
N THR A 255 -81.54 9.90 4.95
CA THR A 255 -82.57 10.93 4.71
C THR A 255 -83.21 10.78 3.32
N VAL A 256 -82.43 10.54 2.26
CA VAL A 256 -82.98 10.28 0.91
C VAL A 256 -83.83 9.00 0.90
N LEU A 257 -83.39 7.93 1.58
CA LEU A 257 -84.14 6.68 1.70
C LEU A 257 -85.45 6.86 2.48
N ASN A 258 -85.44 7.66 3.55
CA ASN A 258 -86.63 7.93 4.34
C ASN A 258 -87.61 8.87 3.62
N ILE A 259 -87.14 9.80 2.79
CA ILE A 259 -88.01 10.65 1.94
C ILE A 259 -88.70 9.83 0.83
N LYS A 260 -88.03 8.79 0.30
CA LYS A 260 -88.63 7.89 -0.71
C LYS A 260 -89.65 6.90 -0.14
N ARG A 261 -89.79 6.82 1.20
CA ARG A 261 -90.65 5.84 1.88
C ARG A 261 -92.03 6.38 2.27
N TYR A 262 -92.39 7.56 1.78
CA TYR A 262 -93.75 8.10 1.76
C TYR A 262 -94.31 8.13 0.33
#